data_AF-A0A453HGA7-F1
#
_entry.id   AF-A0A453HGA7-F1
#
_cell.length_a   1.000
_cell.length_b   1.000
_cell.length_c   1.000
_cell.angle_alpha   90.00
_cell.angle_beta   90.00
_cell.angle_gamma   90.00
#
_symmetry.space_group_name_H-M   'P 1'
#
loop_
_entity.id
_entity.type
_entity.pdbx_description
1 polymer ?
#
loop_
_entity_poly.entity_id
_entity_poly.type
_entity_poly.pdbx_seq_one_letter_code
_entity_poly.pdbx_strand_id
1 'polypeptide(L)'
;MGFLTGKTKPTTGVITGARDGVSAESIARFLLPASECEFILNSLIEELQKDPWPVSADQRASRCTGAALSVAASLLGICVPGSGGRIMAFIGGPSTEGPGSIISKPLSDPIRSHKDLDKGSAPLYNKAVKFYEEIGNQLVHQGHVLDLFACALDQVGVAEMKVAVERTGGIVVLAESFGHSVFKDSLRHIFQSSDSDLGLSFNGIFEINCSKDVKIQGIIGPCTSLEKKGPLSSDTVIGQGNTSAWKMCGLDRKTSLCIVFDMAKKDAPDAIGQSQNNLFYFQFLTYYQHHDGQMRLRSTTISRRWVAGSGSVQGVNNWL
;
A
#
# COMPACT_ATOMS: atom_id res chain seq x y z
N MET A 1 -1.06 38.69 2.76
CA MET A 1 0.13 38.37 1.94
C MET A 1 0.17 36.87 1.72
N GLY A 2 0.35 36.44 0.47
CA GLY A 2 0.02 35.10 -0.01
C GLY A 2 0.86 33.97 0.61
N PHE A 3 0.17 32.99 1.20
CA PHE A 3 0.78 31.78 1.78
C PHE A 3 0.98 30.64 0.75
N LEU A 4 0.63 30.87 -0.52
CA LEU A 4 0.60 29.83 -1.57
C LEU A 4 1.45 30.15 -2.81
N THR A 5 2.12 31.30 -2.86
CA THR A 5 3.06 31.61 -3.95
C THR A 5 4.42 31.05 -3.61
N GLY A 6 4.72 29.80 -4.02
CA GLY A 6 6.09 29.30 -4.05
C GLY A 6 6.36 27.86 -3.58
N LYS A 7 5.35 27.06 -3.23
CA LYS A 7 5.60 25.62 -3.02
C LYS A 7 5.74 24.93 -4.37
N THR A 8 7.00 24.83 -4.81
CA THR A 8 7.46 23.90 -5.84
C THR A 8 6.95 22.48 -5.53
N LYS A 9 6.78 21.67 -6.58
CA LYS A 9 6.52 20.22 -6.50
C LYS A 9 7.26 19.62 -5.29
N PRO A 10 6.66 18.69 -4.51
CA PRO A 10 7.31 18.13 -3.34
C PRO A 10 8.75 17.70 -3.67
N THR A 11 9.72 18.14 -2.86
CA THR A 11 11.17 17.88 -3.02
C THR A 11 11.47 16.39 -2.98
N THR A 12 10.69 15.63 -2.21
CA THR A 12 10.53 14.19 -2.37
C THR A 12 9.50 13.97 -3.47
N GLY A 13 9.98 14.05 -4.72
CA GLY A 13 9.12 13.93 -5.88
C GLY A 13 8.32 12.64 -5.83
N VAL A 14 7.16 12.67 -6.48
CA VAL A 14 6.68 11.55 -7.28
C VAL A 14 7.88 11.21 -8.16
N ILE A 15 8.73 10.29 -7.69
CA ILE A 15 10.01 9.98 -8.30
C ILE A 15 9.64 9.41 -9.64
N THR A 16 9.57 10.22 -10.69
CA THR A 16 9.74 9.75 -12.06
C THR A 16 11.13 9.15 -12.02
N GLY A 17 11.25 7.85 -11.75
CA GLY A 17 12.56 7.22 -11.76
C GLY A 17 13.18 7.49 -13.11
N ALA A 18 14.49 7.64 -13.13
CA ALA A 18 15.20 7.70 -14.39
C ALA A 18 14.72 6.51 -15.22
N ARG A 19 14.13 6.77 -16.39
CA ARG A 19 13.97 5.73 -17.41
C ARG A 19 15.39 5.39 -17.81
N ASP A 20 15.99 4.42 -17.15
CA ASP A 20 17.39 4.02 -17.33
C ASP A 20 17.58 3.44 -18.74
N GLY A 21 17.71 4.30 -19.76
CA GLY A 21 18.14 3.94 -21.11
C GLY A 21 17.29 2.89 -21.86
N VAL A 22 16.18 2.40 -21.29
CA VAL A 22 15.34 1.38 -21.93
C VAL A 22 14.47 2.04 -23.00
N SER A 23 14.61 1.55 -24.23
CA SER A 23 13.87 2.07 -25.38
C SER A 23 12.38 1.71 -25.27
N ALA A 24 11.52 2.53 -25.90
CA ALA A 24 10.08 2.26 -25.94
C ALA A 24 9.78 0.90 -26.59
N GLU A 25 10.56 0.51 -27.59
CA GLU A 25 10.46 -0.78 -28.28
C GLU A 25 10.83 -1.95 -27.36
N SER A 26 11.72 -1.75 -26.39
CA SER A 26 12.09 -2.78 -25.41
C SER A 26 10.99 -2.98 -24.37
N ILE A 27 10.33 -1.89 -23.95
CA ILE A 27 9.17 -1.93 -23.05
C ILE A 27 7.97 -2.58 -23.74
N ALA A 28 7.71 -2.21 -25.00
CA ALA A 28 6.60 -2.71 -25.81
C ALA A 28 6.62 -4.24 -26.02
N ARG A 29 7.73 -4.92 -25.73
CA ARG A 29 7.80 -6.39 -25.73
C ARG A 29 6.99 -7.03 -24.59
N PHE A 30 6.76 -6.29 -23.51
CA PHE A 30 6.14 -6.80 -22.29
C PHE A 30 4.91 -6.01 -21.87
N LEU A 31 4.88 -4.70 -22.12
CA LEU A 31 3.78 -3.81 -21.77
C LEU A 31 3.26 -3.10 -23.03
N LEU A 32 2.02 -3.40 -23.39
CA LEU A 32 1.33 -2.82 -24.54
C LEU A 32 0.03 -2.13 -24.09
N PRO A 33 -0.46 -1.13 -24.84
CA PRO A 33 -1.81 -0.62 -24.67
C PRO A 33 -2.85 -1.75 -24.82
N ALA A 34 -3.83 -1.80 -23.92
CA ALA A 34 -4.86 -2.85 -23.94
C ALA A 34 -5.59 -2.93 -25.30
N SER A 35 -5.83 -1.79 -25.94
CA SER A 35 -6.46 -1.70 -27.27
C SER A 35 -5.64 -2.36 -28.39
N GLU A 36 -4.32 -2.50 -28.23
CA GLU A 36 -3.43 -3.09 -29.23
C GLU A 36 -3.25 -4.60 -29.03
N CYS A 37 -3.44 -5.09 -27.81
CA CYS A 37 -3.21 -6.51 -27.47
C CYS A 37 -4.48 -7.26 -27.03
N GLU A 38 -5.67 -6.64 -27.05
CA GLU A 38 -6.92 -7.22 -26.54
C GLU A 38 -7.19 -8.63 -27.07
N PHE A 39 -7.15 -8.81 -28.40
CA PHE A 39 -7.42 -10.10 -29.03
C PHE A 39 -6.40 -11.15 -28.60
N ILE A 40 -5.10 -10.81 -28.67
CA ILE A 40 -4.01 -11.73 -28.31
C ILE A 40 -4.09 -12.10 -26.83
N LEU A 41 -4.37 -11.14 -25.95
CA LEU A 41 -4.50 -11.37 -24.51
C LEU A 41 -5.66 -12.31 -24.20
N ASN A 42 -6.82 -12.11 -24.83
CA ASN A 42 -7.97 -13.01 -24.66
C ASN A 42 -7.65 -14.43 -25.12
N SER A 43 -7.05 -14.59 -26.31
CA SER A 43 -6.63 -15.91 -26.79
C SER A 43 -5.63 -16.59 -25.84
N LEU A 44 -4.63 -15.87 -25.34
CA LEU A 44 -3.66 -16.42 -24.38
C LEU A 44 -4.31 -16.84 -23.06
N ILE A 45 -5.32 -16.11 -22.57
CA ILE A 45 -6.05 -16.46 -21.36
C ILE A 45 -6.94 -17.69 -21.59
N GLU A 46 -7.60 -17.79 -22.74
CA GLU A 46 -8.45 -18.94 -23.11
C GLU A 46 -7.64 -20.22 -23.32
N GLU A 47 -6.42 -20.10 -23.86
CA GLU A 47 -5.52 -21.22 -24.12
C GLU A 47 -4.70 -21.65 -22.89
N LEU A 48 -4.68 -20.86 -21.81
CA LEU A 48 -3.86 -21.12 -20.63
C LEU A 48 -4.19 -22.49 -20.01
N GLN A 49 -3.19 -23.39 -20.00
CA GLN A 49 -3.33 -24.73 -19.43
C GLN A 49 -2.74 -24.80 -18.02
N LYS A 50 -3.07 -25.87 -17.30
CA LYS A 50 -2.36 -26.22 -16.06
C LYS A 50 -0.88 -26.45 -16.33
N ASP A 51 -0.08 -26.20 -15.30
CA ASP A 51 1.33 -26.58 -15.28
C ASP A 51 1.47 -28.07 -15.68
N PRO A 52 2.23 -28.40 -16.75
CA PRO A 52 2.37 -29.76 -17.24
C PRO A 52 3.23 -30.66 -16.35
N TRP A 53 3.97 -30.12 -15.38
CA TRP A 53 4.86 -30.91 -14.53
C TRP A 53 4.04 -31.87 -13.64
N PRO A 54 4.36 -33.19 -13.65
CA PRO A 54 3.64 -34.16 -12.83
C PRO A 54 3.88 -33.92 -11.34
N VAL A 55 2.85 -34.16 -10.53
CA VAL A 55 2.89 -34.01 -9.08
C VAL A 55 2.60 -35.37 -8.44
N SER A 56 3.55 -35.88 -7.66
CA SER A 56 3.38 -37.13 -6.90
C SER A 56 2.27 -37.00 -5.86
N ALA A 57 1.56 -38.09 -5.57
CA ALA A 57 0.38 -38.08 -4.69
C ALA A 57 0.67 -37.62 -3.25
N ASP A 58 1.90 -37.76 -2.78
CA ASP A 58 2.40 -37.38 -1.46
C ASP A 58 3.02 -35.97 -1.43
N GLN A 59 2.99 -35.25 -2.56
CA GLN A 59 3.66 -33.96 -2.73
C GLN A 59 2.68 -32.87 -3.16
N ARG A 60 2.97 -31.63 -2.76
CA ARG A 60 2.38 -30.42 -3.32
C ARG A 60 3.01 -30.12 -4.67
N ALA A 61 2.27 -29.42 -5.52
CA ALA A 61 2.80 -28.87 -6.76
C ALA A 61 3.96 -27.90 -6.48
N SER A 62 4.94 -27.87 -7.38
CA SER A 62 6.02 -26.89 -7.38
C SER A 62 5.44 -25.51 -7.69
N ARG A 63 5.60 -24.54 -6.78
CA ARG A 63 5.10 -23.18 -6.99
C ARG A 63 6.15 -22.16 -6.57
N CYS A 64 6.59 -21.35 -7.52
CA CYS A 64 7.62 -20.33 -7.34
C CYS A 64 7.01 -18.91 -7.27
N THR A 65 5.97 -18.71 -6.46
CA THR A 65 5.25 -17.43 -6.33
C THR A 65 6.19 -16.27 -6.04
N GLY A 66 7.14 -16.46 -5.12
CA GLY A 66 8.08 -15.40 -4.76
C GLY A 66 8.98 -14.98 -5.92
N ALA A 67 9.46 -15.95 -6.73
CA ALA A 67 10.23 -15.65 -7.93
C ALA A 67 9.40 -14.90 -8.98
N ALA A 68 8.16 -15.34 -9.22
CA ALA A 68 7.24 -14.67 -10.16
C ALA A 68 6.97 -13.22 -9.75
N LEU A 69 6.74 -12.96 -8.45
CA LEU A 69 6.52 -11.61 -7.93
C LEU A 69 7.78 -10.74 -8.03
N SER A 70 8.96 -11.30 -7.76
CA SER A 70 10.23 -10.58 -7.89
C SER A 70 10.51 -10.18 -9.35
N VAL A 71 10.23 -11.07 -10.31
CA VAL A 71 10.35 -10.77 -11.74
C VAL A 71 9.34 -9.69 -12.14
N ALA A 72 8.07 -9.80 -11.72
CA ALA A 72 7.05 -8.81 -12.03
C ALA A 72 7.40 -7.42 -11.47
N ALA A 73 7.84 -7.34 -10.21
CA ALA A 73 8.27 -6.09 -9.58
C ALA A 73 9.48 -5.47 -10.29
N SER A 74 10.44 -6.29 -10.71
CA SER A 74 11.64 -5.80 -11.40
C SER A 74 11.32 -5.31 -12.82
N LEU A 75 10.52 -6.08 -13.56
CA LEU A 75 10.07 -5.72 -14.90
C LEU A 75 9.29 -4.39 -14.89
N LEU A 76 8.31 -4.28 -13.99
CA LEU A 76 7.49 -3.07 -13.88
C LEU A 76 8.34 -1.86 -13.46
N GLY A 77 9.27 -2.07 -12.52
CA GLY A 77 10.26 -1.09 -12.09
C GLY A 77 11.15 -0.56 -13.21
N ILE A 78 11.57 -1.42 -14.13
CA ILE A 78 12.39 -1.03 -15.29
C ILE A 78 11.55 -0.31 -16.34
N CYS A 79 10.34 -0.78 -16.60
CA CYS A 79 9.51 -0.25 -17.69
C CYS A 79 8.85 1.09 -17.34
N VAL A 80 8.32 1.24 -16.13
CA VAL A 80 7.50 2.39 -15.73
C VAL A 80 7.82 2.88 -14.31
N PRO A 81 9.10 3.19 -14.01
CA PRO A 81 9.46 3.67 -12.69
C PRO A 81 8.77 5.01 -12.41
N GLY A 82 8.10 5.14 -11.26
CA GLY A 82 7.47 6.40 -10.88
C GLY A 82 6.14 6.71 -11.55
N SER A 83 5.61 5.77 -12.34
CA SER A 83 4.24 5.82 -12.82
C SER A 83 3.43 4.77 -12.07
N GLY A 84 2.13 5.02 -11.93
CA GLY A 84 1.21 4.06 -11.34
C GLY A 84 1.24 2.74 -12.09
N GLY A 85 1.42 1.66 -11.33
CA GLY A 85 1.44 0.29 -11.84
C GLY A 85 0.90 -0.65 -10.78
N ARG A 86 0.24 -1.73 -11.23
CA ARG A 86 -0.44 -2.68 -10.35
C ARG A 86 -0.12 -4.10 -10.79
N ILE A 87 0.46 -4.87 -9.87
CA ILE A 87 0.69 -6.30 -10.02
C ILE A 87 -0.51 -7.02 -9.38
N MET A 88 -1.22 -7.82 -10.16
CA MET A 88 -2.33 -8.64 -9.67
C MET A 88 -1.90 -10.11 -9.60
N ALA A 89 -1.67 -10.62 -8.40
CA ALA A 89 -1.21 -11.98 -8.19
C ALA A 89 -2.39 -12.93 -7.95
N PHE A 90 -2.65 -13.83 -8.89
CA PHE A 90 -3.67 -14.89 -8.76
C PHE A 90 -3.02 -16.19 -8.31
N ILE A 91 -3.23 -16.59 -7.05
CA ILE A 91 -2.55 -17.74 -6.45
C ILE A 91 -3.55 -18.82 -6.00
N GLY A 92 -3.25 -20.06 -6.38
CA GLY A 92 -4.06 -21.25 -6.08
C GLY A 92 -3.46 -22.18 -5.03
N GLY A 93 -2.55 -21.68 -4.18
CA GLY A 93 -1.84 -22.47 -3.17
C GLY A 93 -0.56 -21.79 -2.69
N PRO A 94 0.11 -22.34 -1.66
CA PRO A 94 1.33 -21.77 -1.11
C PRO A 94 2.52 -21.90 -2.07
N SER A 95 3.49 -20.99 -1.94
CA SER A 95 4.80 -21.12 -2.62
C SER A 95 5.57 -22.27 -1.99
N THR A 96 6.06 -23.20 -2.82
CA THR A 96 6.76 -24.42 -2.37
C THR A 96 8.20 -24.50 -2.87
N GLU A 97 8.60 -23.58 -3.75
CA GLU A 97 9.92 -23.56 -4.36
C GLU A 97 10.46 -22.14 -4.54
N GLY A 98 11.78 -21.99 -4.43
CA GLY A 98 12.49 -20.72 -4.62
C GLY A 98 12.37 -19.74 -3.45
N PRO A 99 12.82 -18.49 -3.66
CA PRO A 99 12.70 -17.42 -2.66
C PRO A 99 11.24 -17.19 -2.25
N GLY A 100 11.00 -16.89 -0.97
CA GLY A 100 9.63 -16.69 -0.45
C GLY A 100 8.81 -17.97 -0.31
N SER A 101 9.44 -19.16 -0.32
CA SER A 101 8.76 -20.44 -0.04
C SER A 101 8.10 -20.44 1.34
N ILE A 102 6.84 -20.85 1.37
CA ILE A 102 5.98 -20.87 2.56
C ILE A 102 6.03 -22.24 3.26
N ILE A 103 6.11 -23.30 2.46
CA ILE A 103 6.07 -24.69 2.89
C ILE A 103 6.94 -25.53 1.95
N SER A 104 7.44 -26.67 2.40
CA SER A 104 8.04 -27.71 1.57
C SER A 104 6.98 -28.50 0.76
N LYS A 105 7.45 -29.28 -0.21
CA LYS A 105 6.58 -30.09 -1.07
C LYS A 105 5.86 -31.24 -0.35
N PRO A 106 6.46 -32.02 0.56
CA PRO A 106 5.80 -33.19 1.14
C PRO A 106 4.51 -32.83 1.90
N LEU A 107 3.41 -33.53 1.61
CA LEU A 107 2.12 -33.32 2.28
C LEU A 107 2.16 -33.68 3.77
N SER A 108 3.14 -34.50 4.19
CA SER A 108 3.44 -34.78 5.60
C SER A 108 3.80 -33.52 6.39
N ASP A 109 4.33 -32.50 5.73
CA ASP A 109 4.75 -31.26 6.37
C ASP A 109 3.53 -30.33 6.45
N PRO A 110 2.96 -30.07 7.64
CA PRO A 110 1.76 -29.25 7.76
C PRO A 110 2.07 -27.78 7.52
N ILE A 111 1.12 -27.05 6.93
CA ILE A 111 1.24 -25.59 6.86
C ILE A 111 1.18 -25.01 8.28
N ARG A 112 2.13 -24.13 8.59
CA ARG A 112 2.24 -23.49 9.91
C ARG A 112 0.90 -22.91 10.38
N SER A 113 0.64 -23.08 11.67
CA SER A 113 -0.48 -22.51 12.42
C SER A 113 -0.04 -21.32 13.26
N HIS A 114 -0.99 -20.58 13.85
CA HIS A 114 -0.67 -19.54 14.84
C HIS A 114 0.16 -20.08 16.02
N LYS A 115 -0.16 -21.28 16.51
CA LYS A 115 0.59 -21.95 17.58
C LYS A 115 2.04 -22.20 17.20
N ASP A 116 2.31 -22.51 15.93
CA ASP A 116 3.68 -22.72 15.45
C ASP A 116 4.46 -21.40 15.37
N LEU A 117 3.80 -20.31 14.96
CA LEU A 117 4.38 -18.98 14.96
C LEU A 117 4.71 -18.53 16.38
N ASP A 118 3.78 -18.69 17.32
CA ASP A 118 3.95 -18.30 18.73
C ASP A 118 5.10 -19.06 19.40
N LYS A 119 5.32 -20.32 19.01
CA LYS A 119 6.40 -21.16 19.52
C LYS A 119 7.72 -21.03 18.73
N GLY A 120 7.73 -20.27 17.65
CA GLY A 120 8.89 -20.19 16.75
C GLY A 120 9.21 -21.49 16.01
N SER A 121 8.24 -22.41 15.86
CA SER A 121 8.40 -23.70 15.17
C SER A 121 8.03 -23.65 13.69
N ALA A 122 7.98 -22.46 13.08
CA ALA A 122 7.76 -22.25 11.65
C ALA A 122 9.06 -21.81 10.94
N PRO A 123 9.92 -22.74 10.51
CA PRO A 123 11.30 -22.42 10.07
C PRO A 123 11.38 -21.53 8.82
N LEU A 124 10.37 -21.59 7.94
CA LEU A 124 10.35 -20.81 6.69
C LEU A 124 9.76 -19.40 6.86
N TYR A 125 9.00 -19.15 7.93
CA TYR A 125 8.19 -17.94 8.07
C TYR A 125 9.03 -16.65 8.02
N ASN A 126 10.00 -16.51 8.91
CA ASN A 126 10.81 -15.28 9.00
C ASN A 126 11.61 -15.01 7.72
N LYS A 127 12.12 -16.07 7.07
CA LYS A 127 12.84 -15.95 5.79
C LYS A 127 11.91 -15.48 4.67
N ALA A 128 10.68 -16.01 4.62
CA ALA A 128 9.69 -15.62 3.64
C ALA A 128 9.17 -14.18 3.87
N VAL A 129 8.86 -13.81 5.12
CA VAL A 129 8.46 -12.43 5.47
C VAL A 129 9.53 -11.44 5.03
N LYS A 130 10.81 -11.69 5.34
CA LYS A 130 11.91 -10.81 4.92
C LYS A 130 11.98 -10.66 3.40
N PHE A 131 11.83 -11.76 2.66
CA PHE A 131 11.84 -11.72 1.20
C PHE A 131 10.68 -10.89 0.62
N TYR A 132 9.46 -11.06 1.13
CA TYR A 132 8.32 -10.25 0.68
C TYR A 132 8.41 -8.80 1.15
N GLU A 133 9.05 -8.53 2.28
CA GLU A 133 9.35 -7.17 2.73
C GLU A 133 10.32 -6.46 1.76
N GLU A 134 11.34 -7.16 1.25
CA GLU A 134 12.24 -6.64 0.22
C GLU A 134 11.50 -6.28 -1.07
N ILE A 135 10.58 -7.16 -1.53
CA ILE A 135 9.68 -6.86 -2.66
C ILE A 135 8.80 -5.64 -2.34
N GLY A 136 8.22 -5.57 -1.15
CA GLY A 136 7.40 -4.45 -0.71
C GLY A 136 8.15 -3.13 -0.76
N ASN A 137 9.40 -3.10 -0.27
CA ASN A 137 10.26 -1.91 -0.30
C ASN A 137 10.57 -1.48 -1.74
N GLN A 138 10.86 -2.43 -2.63
CA GLN A 138 11.07 -2.17 -4.06
C GLN A 138 9.83 -1.52 -4.69
N LEU A 139 8.65 -2.10 -4.49
CA LEU A 139 7.40 -1.58 -5.04
C LEU A 139 7.05 -0.20 -4.49
N VAL A 140 7.28 0.02 -3.18
CA VAL A 140 7.07 1.34 -2.54
C VAL A 140 7.96 2.40 -3.17
N HIS A 141 9.23 2.07 -3.40
CA HIS A 141 10.17 2.98 -4.05
C HIS A 141 9.72 3.33 -5.48
N GLN A 142 9.22 2.34 -6.22
CA GLN A 142 8.77 2.48 -7.61
C GLN A 142 7.38 3.14 -7.73
N GLY A 143 6.58 3.15 -6.65
CA GLY A 143 5.20 3.65 -6.64
C GLY A 143 4.19 2.65 -7.20
N HIS A 144 4.48 1.35 -7.11
CA HIS A 144 3.65 0.26 -7.64
C HIS A 144 2.87 -0.47 -6.55
N VAL A 145 1.76 -1.09 -6.94
CA VAL A 145 0.81 -1.78 -6.06
C VAL A 145 0.91 -3.29 -6.25
N LEU A 146 0.82 -4.06 -5.17
CA LEU A 146 0.67 -5.51 -5.23
C LEU A 146 -0.68 -5.94 -4.66
N ASP A 147 -1.56 -6.45 -5.52
CA ASP A 147 -2.79 -7.12 -5.12
C ASP A 147 -2.59 -8.65 -5.05
N LEU A 148 -3.28 -9.28 -4.11
CA LEU A 148 -3.25 -10.72 -3.86
C LEU A 148 -4.65 -11.32 -3.94
N PHE A 149 -4.90 -12.08 -5.00
CA PHE A 149 -6.11 -12.85 -5.22
C PHE A 149 -5.82 -14.32 -4.96
N ALA A 150 -6.19 -14.79 -3.77
CA ALA A 150 -5.87 -16.12 -3.28
C ALA A 150 -7.12 -17.00 -3.23
N CYS A 151 -7.14 -18.05 -4.04
CA CYS A 151 -8.22 -19.02 -4.08
C CYS A 151 -7.69 -20.44 -3.85
N ALA A 152 -7.84 -20.96 -2.63
CA ALA A 152 -7.42 -22.31 -2.27
C ALA A 152 -8.21 -22.81 -1.06
N LEU A 153 -8.30 -24.13 -0.90
CA LEU A 153 -8.90 -24.76 0.28
C LEU A 153 -7.99 -24.69 1.52
N ASP A 154 -6.68 -24.57 1.30
CA ASP A 154 -5.67 -24.46 2.36
C ASP A 154 -4.96 -23.10 2.29
N GLN A 155 -4.16 -22.77 3.29
CA GLN A 155 -3.45 -21.51 3.39
C GLN A 155 -2.44 -21.32 2.24
N VAL A 156 -2.39 -20.09 1.71
CA VAL A 156 -1.51 -19.74 0.57
C VAL A 156 -0.26 -18.95 0.95
N GLY A 157 -0.09 -18.58 2.22
CA GLY A 157 1.03 -17.73 2.68
C GLY A 157 0.72 -16.23 2.74
N VAL A 158 -0.54 -15.84 2.97
CA VAL A 158 -0.92 -14.41 3.12
C VAL A 158 -0.16 -13.76 4.28
N ALA A 159 0.08 -14.49 5.38
CA ALA A 159 0.77 -13.96 6.55
C ALA A 159 2.19 -13.45 6.24
N GLU A 160 2.87 -14.10 5.30
CA GLU A 160 4.20 -13.72 4.82
C GLU A 160 4.13 -12.61 3.76
N MET A 161 3.15 -12.68 2.87
CA MET A 161 3.00 -11.73 1.76
C MET A 161 2.36 -10.39 2.16
N LYS A 162 1.62 -10.35 3.28
CA LYS A 162 0.87 -9.14 3.70
C LYS A 162 1.75 -7.91 3.84
N VAL A 163 3.03 -8.08 4.23
CA VAL A 163 3.96 -6.95 4.39
C VAL A 163 4.14 -6.18 3.09
N ALA A 164 4.14 -6.85 1.94
CA ALA A 164 4.23 -6.20 0.64
C ALA A 164 2.90 -5.54 0.22
N VAL A 165 1.78 -6.23 0.46
CA VAL A 165 0.45 -5.76 0.08
C VAL A 165 0.05 -4.53 0.90
N GLU A 166 0.18 -4.58 2.23
CA GLU A 166 -0.18 -3.49 3.15
C GLU A 166 0.67 -2.24 2.89
N ARG A 167 1.99 -2.39 2.70
CA ARG A 167 2.92 -1.27 2.43
C ARG A 167 2.61 -0.54 1.11
N THR A 168 2.11 -1.27 0.12
CA THR A 168 1.80 -0.73 -1.21
C THR A 168 0.34 -0.28 -1.35
N GLY A 169 -0.52 -0.56 -0.38
CA GLY A 169 -1.95 -0.25 -0.45
C GLY A 169 -2.70 -1.13 -1.46
N GLY A 170 -2.23 -2.36 -1.65
CA GLY A 170 -2.91 -3.35 -2.46
C GLY A 170 -4.03 -4.07 -1.72
N ILE A 171 -4.77 -4.89 -2.46
CA ILE A 171 -5.96 -5.59 -2.00
C ILE A 171 -5.63 -7.07 -1.75
N VAL A 172 -6.23 -7.66 -0.72
CA VAL A 172 -6.24 -9.11 -0.52
C VAL A 172 -7.66 -9.63 -0.67
N VAL A 173 -7.86 -10.58 -1.57
CA VAL A 173 -9.11 -11.35 -1.70
C VAL A 173 -8.81 -12.81 -1.39
N LEU A 174 -9.52 -13.36 -0.40
CA LEU A 174 -9.44 -14.77 -0.04
C LEU A 174 -10.76 -15.45 -0.38
N ALA A 175 -10.69 -16.55 -1.12
CA ALA A 175 -11.81 -17.43 -1.39
C ALA A 175 -11.33 -18.88 -1.50
N GLU A 176 -12.26 -19.83 -1.61
CA GLU A 176 -11.93 -21.25 -1.77
C GLU A 176 -11.60 -21.61 -3.23
N SER A 177 -12.20 -20.90 -4.18
CA SER A 177 -12.08 -21.18 -5.62
C SER A 177 -12.31 -19.91 -6.44
N PHE A 178 -11.55 -19.76 -7.53
CA PHE A 178 -11.76 -18.71 -8.54
C PHE A 178 -13.13 -18.85 -9.26
N GLY A 179 -13.78 -20.01 -9.15
CA GLY A 179 -15.12 -20.23 -9.69
C GLY A 179 -16.24 -19.55 -8.89
N HIS A 180 -16.02 -19.24 -7.61
CA HIS A 180 -17.05 -18.76 -6.70
C HIS A 180 -17.42 -17.29 -6.96
N SER A 181 -18.69 -16.94 -6.67
CA SER A 181 -19.19 -15.56 -6.79
C SER A 181 -18.40 -14.60 -5.92
N VAL A 182 -18.03 -15.00 -4.70
CA VAL A 182 -17.20 -14.19 -3.79
C VAL A 182 -15.98 -13.62 -4.49
N PHE A 183 -15.18 -14.47 -5.16
CA PHE A 183 -14.01 -13.99 -5.91
C PHE A 183 -14.42 -13.15 -7.12
N LYS A 184 -15.35 -13.64 -7.95
CA LYS A 184 -15.74 -12.98 -9.21
C LYS A 184 -16.32 -11.58 -8.96
N ASP A 185 -17.16 -11.44 -7.95
CA ASP A 185 -17.83 -10.20 -7.60
C ASP A 185 -16.88 -9.24 -6.90
N SER A 186 -15.97 -9.73 -6.03
CA SER A 186 -14.89 -8.91 -5.48
C SER A 186 -13.99 -8.36 -6.58
N LEU A 187 -13.55 -9.19 -7.54
CA LEU A 187 -12.71 -8.74 -8.64
C LEU A 187 -13.45 -7.71 -9.51
N ARG A 188 -14.72 -7.96 -9.85
CA ARG A 188 -15.54 -6.97 -10.58
C ARG A 188 -15.67 -5.66 -9.83
N HIS A 189 -15.90 -5.70 -8.51
CA HIS A 189 -16.10 -4.49 -7.71
C HIS A 189 -14.85 -3.59 -7.66
N ILE A 190 -13.65 -4.17 -7.76
CA ILE A 190 -12.39 -3.40 -7.84
C ILE A 190 -12.33 -2.55 -9.11
N PHE A 191 -12.88 -3.06 -10.21
CA PHE A 191 -12.88 -2.39 -11.52
C PHE A 191 -14.26 -1.85 -11.93
N GLN A 192 -15.23 -1.86 -11.02
CA GLN A 192 -16.55 -1.29 -11.29
C GLN A 192 -16.38 0.22 -11.45
N SER A 193 -16.64 0.69 -12.67
CA SER A 193 -16.54 2.11 -12.96
C SER A 193 -17.64 2.86 -12.23
N SER A 194 -17.26 3.95 -11.53
CA SER A 194 -18.23 4.93 -11.08
C SER A 194 -18.28 6.05 -12.12
N ASP A 195 -19.42 6.20 -12.81
CA ASP A 195 -19.80 7.26 -13.77
C ASP A 195 -18.82 7.64 -14.91
N SER A 196 -17.62 7.05 -15.00
CA SER A 196 -16.63 7.14 -16.10
C SER A 196 -15.20 6.73 -15.69
N ASP A 197 -14.95 6.41 -14.41
CA ASP A 197 -13.61 6.12 -13.91
C ASP A 197 -13.48 4.83 -13.09
N LEU A 198 -12.26 4.28 -13.00
CA LEU A 198 -11.94 3.12 -12.16
C LEU A 198 -11.86 3.46 -10.66
N GLY A 199 -11.95 4.74 -10.27
CA GLY A 199 -11.78 5.19 -8.88
C GLY A 199 -10.40 4.96 -8.25
N LEU A 200 -9.47 4.33 -8.97
CA LEU A 200 -8.12 4.00 -8.52
C LEU A 200 -7.15 5.17 -8.75
N SER A 201 -6.31 5.44 -7.78
CA SER A 201 -5.27 6.47 -7.82
C SER A 201 -3.95 5.88 -7.37
N PHE A 202 -2.86 6.44 -7.88
CA PHE A 202 -1.55 5.83 -7.78
C PHE A 202 -0.48 6.81 -7.31
N ASN A 203 0.64 6.24 -6.86
CA ASN A 203 1.89 6.94 -6.61
C ASN A 203 1.73 8.20 -5.72
N GLY A 204 0.91 8.06 -4.67
CA GLY A 204 0.55 9.11 -3.75
C GLY A 204 1.64 9.48 -2.75
N ILE A 205 1.69 10.74 -2.37
CA ILE A 205 2.46 11.29 -1.26
C ILE A 205 1.50 12.03 -0.35
N PHE A 206 1.40 11.56 0.89
CA PHE A 206 0.60 12.15 1.94
C PHE A 206 1.50 12.94 2.89
N GLU A 207 1.33 14.26 3.00
CA GLU A 207 2.05 15.10 3.94
C GLU A 207 1.09 15.74 4.95
N ILE A 208 1.56 15.88 6.18
CA ILE A 208 0.83 16.57 7.25
C ILE A 208 1.64 17.78 7.71
N ASN A 209 0.98 18.93 7.72
CA ASN A 209 1.43 20.13 8.44
C ASN A 209 0.49 20.37 9.62
N CYS A 210 1.02 20.80 10.76
CA CYS A 210 0.22 21.19 11.91
C CYS A 210 0.84 22.38 12.64
N SER A 211 0.08 22.99 13.55
CA SER A 211 0.58 24.05 14.43
C SER A 211 1.77 23.57 15.27
N LYS A 212 2.66 24.49 15.68
CA LYS A 212 3.90 24.17 16.40
C LYS A 212 3.70 23.37 17.70
N ASP A 213 2.55 23.58 18.32
CA ASP A 213 2.12 23.00 19.60
C ASP A 213 1.52 21.58 19.41
N VAL A 214 1.55 21.05 18.19
CA VAL A 214 1.07 19.72 17.83
C VAL A 214 2.21 18.96 17.16
N LYS A 215 2.40 17.70 17.56
CA LYS A 215 3.37 16.77 16.98
C LYS A 215 2.65 15.55 16.43
N ILE A 216 3.25 14.90 15.44
CA ILE A 216 2.73 13.71 14.79
C ILE A 216 3.43 12.49 15.40
N GLN A 217 2.67 11.60 16.03
CA GLN A 217 3.20 10.33 16.54
C GLN A 217 3.33 9.30 15.42
N GLY A 218 2.40 9.31 14.47
CA GLY A 218 2.47 8.50 13.26
C GLY A 218 1.09 8.16 12.68
N ILE A 219 1.11 7.22 11.72
CA ILE A 219 -0.07 6.78 10.98
C ILE A 219 -0.22 5.26 11.07
N ILE A 220 -1.47 4.81 11.18
CA ILE A 220 -1.89 3.42 11.00
C ILE A 220 -2.79 3.36 9.75
N GLY A 221 -2.35 2.61 8.74
CA GLY A 221 -3.07 2.45 7.47
C GLY A 221 -2.14 2.03 6.32
N PRO A 222 -2.67 1.85 5.10
CA PRO A 222 -1.93 1.40 3.92
C PRO A 222 -1.00 2.47 3.36
N CYS A 223 0.10 2.73 4.05
CA CYS A 223 1.12 3.69 3.65
C CYS A 223 2.49 3.30 4.21
N THR A 224 3.54 3.84 3.60
CA THR A 224 4.93 3.62 4.07
C THR A 224 5.58 4.95 4.39
N SER A 225 6.28 5.04 5.52
CA SER A 225 7.03 6.25 5.91
C SER A 225 8.02 6.67 4.82
N LEU A 226 8.10 7.98 4.53
CA LEU A 226 9.16 8.55 3.68
C LEU A 226 10.37 9.01 4.52
N GLU A 227 10.40 8.69 5.82
CA GLU A 227 11.51 8.98 6.73
C GLU A 227 11.94 10.46 6.77
N LYS A 228 11.03 11.35 6.36
CA LYS A 228 11.19 12.80 6.42
C LYS A 228 11.11 13.28 7.87
N LYS A 229 12.22 13.13 8.60
CA LYS A 229 12.35 13.65 9.97
C LYS A 229 12.25 15.17 9.96
N GLY A 230 11.54 15.72 10.93
CA GLY A 230 11.37 17.16 11.05
C GLY A 230 10.81 17.56 12.39
N PRO A 231 10.70 18.88 12.64
CA PRO A 231 10.23 19.41 13.92
C PRO A 231 8.76 19.05 14.22
N LEU A 232 8.02 18.48 13.27
CA LEU A 232 6.64 18.05 13.46
C LEU A 232 6.52 16.61 14.00
N SER A 233 7.57 15.81 13.97
CA SER A 233 7.53 14.43 14.49
C SER A 233 7.61 14.43 16.03
N SER A 234 6.80 13.59 16.68
CA SER A 234 6.90 13.33 18.12
C SER A 234 8.01 12.33 18.43
N ASP A 235 8.55 12.38 19.64
CA ASP A 235 9.45 11.36 20.18
C ASP A 235 8.72 10.04 20.49
N THR A 236 7.42 10.12 20.76
CA THR A 236 6.56 8.93 20.93
C THR A 236 6.01 8.50 19.58
N VAL A 237 6.30 7.26 19.18
CA VAL A 237 5.99 6.73 17.85
C VAL A 237 4.84 5.72 17.93
N ILE A 238 3.82 5.91 17.08
CA ILE A 238 2.72 4.94 16.90
C ILE A 238 2.59 4.61 15.41
N GLY A 239 2.63 3.32 15.07
CA GLY A 239 2.55 2.86 13.69
C GLY A 239 3.72 3.35 12.83
N GLN A 240 3.42 3.84 11.63
CA GLN A 240 4.39 4.45 10.72
C GLN A 240 4.67 5.89 11.17
N GLY A 241 5.61 6.09 12.10
CA GLY A 241 5.96 7.41 12.65
C GLY A 241 7.34 7.92 12.23
N ASN A 242 7.94 8.78 13.05
CA ASN A 242 9.21 9.47 12.79
C ASN A 242 9.26 10.23 11.46
N THR A 243 8.10 10.66 10.96
CA THR A 243 7.97 11.39 9.71
C THR A 243 6.75 12.31 9.73
N SER A 244 6.69 13.23 8.79
CA SER A 244 5.49 13.99 8.44
C SER A 244 5.01 13.73 7.01
N ALA A 245 5.59 12.74 6.32
CA ALA A 245 5.27 12.39 4.95
C ALA A 245 5.29 10.86 4.73
N TRP A 246 4.30 10.35 4.00
CA TRP A 246 4.12 8.93 3.70
C TRP A 246 3.87 8.70 2.21
N LYS A 247 4.34 7.56 1.71
CA LYS A 247 4.04 7.03 0.39
C LYS A 247 2.74 6.23 0.43
N MET A 248 1.89 6.43 -0.57
CA MET A 248 0.66 5.66 -0.80
C MET A 248 0.66 5.17 -2.25
N CYS A 249 1.15 3.95 -2.52
CA CYS A 249 1.33 3.50 -3.90
C CYS A 249 0.01 3.28 -4.61
N GLY A 250 -0.97 2.69 -3.91
CA GLY A 250 -2.36 2.61 -4.31
C GLY A 250 -3.25 3.32 -3.29
N LEU A 251 -4.22 4.08 -3.79
CA LEU A 251 -5.27 4.69 -2.99
C LEU A 251 -6.54 4.82 -3.82
N ASP A 252 -7.67 4.84 -3.13
CA ASP A 252 -8.99 5.01 -3.73
C ASP A 252 -9.86 5.92 -2.85
N ARG A 253 -11.13 6.11 -3.23
CA ARG A 253 -12.07 6.94 -2.46
C ARG A 253 -12.41 6.35 -1.08
N LYS A 254 -12.16 5.06 -0.84
CA LYS A 254 -12.46 4.34 0.41
C LYS A 254 -11.25 4.27 1.36
N THR A 255 -10.06 4.59 0.84
CA THR A 255 -8.81 4.55 1.60
C THR A 255 -8.86 5.50 2.78
N SER A 256 -8.69 4.93 3.98
CA SER A 256 -8.78 5.66 5.25
C SER A 256 -7.50 5.46 6.07
N LEU A 257 -7.02 6.53 6.69
CA LEU A 257 -5.81 6.55 7.52
C LEU A 257 -6.18 6.98 8.94
N CYS A 258 -5.65 6.27 9.94
CA CYS A 258 -5.70 6.70 11.32
C CYS A 258 -4.43 7.47 11.65
N ILE A 259 -4.57 8.72 12.09
CA ILE A 259 -3.43 9.61 12.36
C ILE A 259 -3.44 9.94 13.84
N VAL A 260 -2.31 9.70 14.51
CA VAL A 260 -2.16 9.95 15.94
C VAL A 260 -1.26 11.15 16.17
N PHE A 261 -1.75 12.08 16.96
CA PHE A 261 -1.06 13.31 17.32
C PHE A 261 -0.72 13.34 18.79
N ASP A 262 0.33 14.06 19.12
CA ASP A 262 0.70 14.43 20.47
C ASP A 262 0.55 15.94 20.62
N MET A 263 -0.08 16.37 21.70
CA MET A 263 -0.42 17.77 21.94
C MET A 263 0.54 18.29 23.00
N ALA A 264 1.39 19.25 22.63
CA ALA A 264 2.35 19.81 23.56
C ALA A 264 1.63 20.43 24.77
N LYS A 265 1.95 19.95 25.97
CA LYS A 265 1.44 20.55 27.21
C LYS A 265 2.09 21.92 27.39
N LYS A 266 1.28 22.97 27.51
CA LYS A 266 1.76 24.27 27.97
C LYS A 266 1.93 24.20 29.49
N ASP A 267 3.06 23.66 29.94
CA ASP A 267 3.45 23.71 31.36
C ASP A 267 4.04 25.11 31.64
N ALA A 268 3.16 26.10 31.84
CA ALA A 268 3.51 27.39 32.44
C ALA A 268 2.28 28.04 33.10
N PRO A 269 2.34 28.35 34.41
CA PRO A 269 1.30 29.14 35.10
C PRO A 269 1.28 30.63 34.71
N ASP A 270 2.29 31.16 34.03
CA ASP A 270 2.43 32.60 33.79
C ASP A 270 2.69 32.91 32.32
N ALA A 271 1.63 33.23 31.60
CA ALA A 271 1.71 34.09 30.42
C ALA A 271 0.38 34.85 30.29
N ILE A 272 0.34 36.03 30.92
CA ILE A 272 -0.62 37.11 30.69
C ILE A 272 -0.34 37.71 29.29
N GLY A 273 -0.54 36.88 28.28
CA GLY A 273 -0.30 37.16 26.88
C GLY A 273 -1.10 36.17 26.08
N GLN A 274 -2.43 36.32 26.14
CA GLN A 274 -3.37 35.56 25.33
C GLN A 274 -2.87 35.58 23.88
N SER A 275 -2.31 34.46 23.40
CA SER A 275 -2.28 34.22 21.98
C SER A 275 -3.74 34.26 21.54
N GLN A 276 -4.14 35.34 20.86
CA GLN A 276 -5.52 35.55 20.39
C GLN A 276 -6.06 34.37 19.56
N ASN A 277 -5.16 33.50 19.09
CA ASN A 277 -5.51 32.29 18.37
C ASN A 277 -5.65 31.09 19.32
N ASN A 278 -6.84 30.92 19.88
CA ASN A 278 -7.22 29.70 20.61
C ASN A 278 -7.43 28.49 19.67
N LEU A 279 -7.10 28.62 18.39
CA LEU A 279 -7.22 27.56 17.40
C LEU A 279 -5.86 26.93 17.09
N PHE A 280 -5.84 25.63 16.90
CA PHE A 280 -4.77 24.90 16.25
C PHE A 280 -5.27 24.33 14.92
N TYR A 281 -4.34 24.12 14.00
CA TYR A 281 -4.63 23.79 12.62
C TYR A 281 -3.92 22.49 12.23
N PHE A 282 -4.61 21.73 11.39
CA PHE A 282 -4.03 20.63 10.65
C PHE A 282 -4.25 20.88 9.17
N GLN A 283 -3.23 20.61 8.36
CA GLN A 283 -3.32 20.60 6.92
C GLN A 283 -2.81 19.27 6.41
N PHE A 284 -3.69 18.56 5.71
CA PHE A 284 -3.42 17.31 5.04
C PHE A 284 -3.24 17.60 3.55
N LEU A 285 -2.15 17.13 2.97
CA LEU A 285 -1.81 17.30 1.56
C LEU A 285 -1.64 15.91 0.96
N THR A 286 -2.41 15.58 -0.06
CA THR A 286 -2.28 14.32 -0.81
C THR A 286 -1.96 14.65 -2.25
N TYR A 287 -0.72 14.44 -2.66
CA TYR A 287 -0.29 14.50 -4.06
C TYR A 287 -0.43 13.11 -4.65
N TYR A 288 -1.03 12.92 -5.81
CA TYR A 288 -1.20 11.59 -6.39
C TYR A 288 -1.43 11.64 -7.90
N GLN A 289 -1.18 10.53 -8.57
CA GLN A 289 -1.57 10.31 -9.96
C GLN A 289 -3.01 9.83 -10.01
N HIS A 290 -3.87 10.62 -10.63
CA HIS A 290 -5.28 10.29 -10.84
C HIS A 290 -5.43 9.27 -11.99
N HIS A 291 -6.57 8.58 -12.07
CA HIS A 291 -6.79 7.51 -13.07
C HIS A 291 -6.70 7.99 -14.53
N ASP A 292 -6.87 9.29 -14.78
CA ASP A 292 -6.72 9.94 -16.09
C ASP A 292 -5.24 10.25 -16.44
N GLY A 293 -4.31 9.84 -15.57
CA GLY A 293 -2.87 10.06 -15.71
C GLY A 293 -2.40 11.42 -15.20
N GLN A 294 -3.29 12.34 -14.83
CA GLN A 294 -2.90 13.66 -14.35
C GLN A 294 -2.46 13.63 -12.89
N MET A 295 -1.47 14.48 -12.56
CA MET A 295 -1.06 14.69 -11.18
C MET A 295 -2.00 15.68 -10.49
N ARG A 296 -2.53 15.29 -9.32
CA ARG A 296 -3.45 16.11 -8.53
C ARG A 296 -2.93 16.34 -7.11
N LEU A 297 -3.34 17.46 -6.52
CA LEU A 297 -3.14 17.78 -5.10
C LEU A 297 -4.51 17.94 -4.44
N ARG A 298 -4.82 17.06 -3.48
CA ARG A 298 -5.94 17.25 -2.56
C ARG A 298 -5.42 17.91 -1.28
N SER A 299 -6.01 19.03 -0.89
CA SER A 299 -5.69 19.71 0.36
C SER A 299 -6.93 19.78 1.25
N THR A 300 -6.76 19.36 2.51
CA THR A 300 -7.79 19.47 3.54
C THR A 300 -7.19 20.20 4.73
N THR A 301 -7.76 21.36 5.09
CA THR A 301 -7.37 22.10 6.29
C THR A 301 -8.50 22.09 7.29
N ILE A 302 -8.21 21.65 8.51
CA ILE A 302 -9.15 21.69 9.63
C ILE A 302 -8.56 22.53 10.75
N SER A 303 -9.42 23.20 11.49
CA SER A 303 -9.08 23.88 12.73
C SER A 303 -9.87 23.31 13.90
N ARG A 304 -9.28 23.33 15.08
CA ARG A 304 -9.91 22.95 16.34
C ARG A 304 -9.51 23.95 17.41
N ARG A 305 -10.33 24.07 18.45
CA ARG A 305 -10.10 25.03 19.55
C ARG A 305 -9.46 24.31 20.73
N TRP A 306 -8.48 24.96 21.36
CA TRP A 306 -7.98 24.56 22.66
C TRP A 306 -9.07 24.75 23.72
N VAL A 307 -9.28 23.74 24.55
CA VAL A 307 -10.17 23.81 25.71
C VAL A 307 -9.35 23.57 26.97
N ALA A 308 -9.51 24.47 27.96
CA ALA A 308 -8.94 24.25 29.29
C ALA A 308 -9.71 23.10 29.95
N GLY A 309 -8.99 22.12 30.49
CA GLY A 309 -9.58 20.94 31.08
C GLY A 309 -10.37 21.23 32.36
N SER A 310 -11.70 21.31 32.24
CA SER A 310 -12.72 20.75 33.15
C SER A 310 -14.11 21.21 32.68
N GLY A 311 -15.00 20.26 32.35
CA GLY A 311 -16.44 20.49 32.36
C GLY A 311 -17.13 21.17 31.16
N SER A 312 -16.53 21.35 29.99
CA SER A 312 -17.28 21.81 28.81
C SER A 312 -17.75 20.64 27.94
N VAL A 313 -18.87 20.04 28.32
CA VAL A 313 -19.71 19.28 27.39
C VAL A 313 -20.23 20.27 26.36
N GLN A 314 -19.53 20.41 25.23
CA GLN A 314 -20.07 21.13 24.09
C GLN A 314 -21.12 20.22 23.44
N GLY A 315 -22.37 20.69 23.47
CA GLY A 315 -23.49 20.05 22.80
C GLY A 315 -23.13 19.70 21.36
N VAL A 316 -23.41 18.44 21.01
CA VAL A 316 -23.33 17.92 19.65
C VAL A 316 -24.29 18.74 18.80
N ASN A 317 -23.79 19.78 18.13
CA ASN A 317 -24.52 20.36 17.00
C ASN A 317 -24.37 19.38 15.84
N ASN A 318 -25.40 18.55 15.70
CA ASN A 318 -25.65 17.73 14.52
C ASN A 318 -25.51 18.61 13.26
N TRP A 319 -24.53 18.28 12.43
CA TRP A 319 -24.55 18.62 11.02
C TRP A 319 -24.53 17.29 10.27
N LEU A 320 -25.70 16.94 9.76
CA LEU A 320 -25.89 16.01 8.64
C LEU A 320 -25.26 16.61 7.38
#